data_AF-A0A937BRX7-F1
#
_entry.id   AF-A0A937BRX7-F1
#
_cell.length_a   1.000
_cell.length_b   1.000
_cell.length_c   1.000
_cell.angle_alpha   90.00
_cell.angle_beta   90.00
_cell.angle_gamma   90.00
#
_symmetry.space_group_name_H-M   'P 1'
#
loop_
_entity.id
_entity.type
_entity.pdbx_description
1 polymer ?
#
loop_
_entity_poly.entity_id
_entity_poly.type
_entity_poly.pdbx_seq_one_letter_code
_entity_poly.pdbx_strand_id
1 'polypeptide(L)'
;MTALKADFARVESELPTITADEALVKVAGCGVCHTDLGFWNDGVRTKKELPLTLGHEISGTVLEGPAHLKGRRVIVPAVLPCGECDLCKKGRSNMCQKQ
;
A
#
# COMPACT_ATOMS: atom_id res chain seq x y z
N MET A 1 13.23 3.26 -0.79
CA MET A 1 14.01 3.56 -2.00
C MET A 1 14.20 5.07 -2.10
N THR A 2 15.44 5.54 -2.22
CA THR A 2 15.78 6.98 -2.33
C THR A 2 16.32 7.34 -3.72
N ALA A 3 16.82 6.36 -4.47
CA ALA A 3 17.23 6.45 -5.87
C ALA A 3 17.07 5.06 -6.52
N LEU A 4 17.07 5.01 -7.87
CA LEU A 4 17.08 3.76 -8.60
C LEU A 4 18.39 3.00 -8.33
N LYS A 5 18.29 1.68 -8.19
CA LYS A 5 19.43 0.77 -7.96
C LYS A 5 20.30 1.08 -6.75
N ALA A 6 19.89 2.02 -5.90
CA ALA A 6 20.58 2.33 -4.65
C ALA A 6 20.12 1.37 -3.54
N ASP A 7 21.02 1.02 -2.64
CA ASP A 7 20.70 0.14 -1.51
C ASP A 7 19.54 0.68 -0.66
N PHE A 8 18.73 -0.24 -0.14
CA PHE A 8 17.68 0.13 0.80
C PHE A 8 18.29 0.50 2.15
N ALA A 9 17.91 1.68 2.66
CA ALA A 9 18.25 2.11 4.01
C ALA A 9 17.07 1.86 4.95
N ARG A 10 17.36 1.37 6.16
CA ARG A 10 16.40 1.42 7.26
C ARG A 10 16.20 2.88 7.67
N VAL A 11 14.96 3.32 7.70
CA VAL A 11 14.55 4.66 8.13
C VAL A 11 13.58 4.51 9.29
N GLU A 12 13.72 5.37 10.30
CA GLU A 12 12.75 5.51 11.38
C GLU A 12 11.94 6.78 11.14
N SER A 13 10.63 6.68 11.28
CA SER A 13 9.70 7.79 11.10
C SER A 13 8.63 7.74 12.17
N GLU A 14 8.00 8.88 12.44
CA GLU A 14 6.79 8.92 13.24
C GLU A 14 5.65 8.17 12.54
N LEU A 15 4.67 7.71 13.32
CA LEU A 15 3.46 7.11 12.76
C LEU A 15 2.68 8.18 11.98
N PRO A 16 2.12 7.84 10.81
CA PRO A 16 1.31 8.78 10.06
C PRO A 16 0.04 9.12 10.84
N THR A 17 -0.39 10.37 10.75
CA THR A 17 -1.76 10.75 11.11
C THR A 17 -2.72 10.20 10.06
N ILE A 18 -3.87 9.70 10.50
CA ILE A 18 -4.90 9.14 9.62
C ILE A 18 -6.16 9.99 9.64
N THR A 19 -6.87 10.02 8.53
CA THR A 19 -8.22 10.58 8.42
C THR A 19 -9.28 9.54 8.80
N ALA A 20 -10.56 9.94 8.83
CA ALA A 20 -11.67 9.07 9.23
C ALA A 20 -11.86 7.84 8.32
N ASP A 21 -11.44 7.93 7.06
CA ASP A 21 -11.58 6.88 6.04
C ASP A 21 -10.31 6.01 5.88
N GLU A 22 -9.29 6.25 6.70
CA GLU A 22 -8.02 5.54 6.68
C GLU A 22 -7.88 4.59 7.88
N ALA A 23 -6.98 3.62 7.75
CA ALA A 23 -6.65 2.70 8.83
C ALA A 23 -5.14 2.60 9.00
N LEU A 24 -4.68 2.69 10.24
CA LEU A 24 -3.29 2.44 10.60
C LEU A 24 -3.11 0.94 10.85
N VAL A 25 -2.26 0.31 10.04
CA VAL A 25 -2.01 -1.14 10.11
C VAL A 25 -0.62 -1.41 10.67
N LYS A 26 -0.56 -2.19 11.77
CA LYS A 26 0.68 -2.82 12.21
C LYS A 26 0.99 -3.98 11.28
N VAL A 27 1.99 -3.79 10.42
CA VAL A 27 2.46 -4.82 9.49
C VAL A 27 2.99 -6.02 10.27
N ALA A 28 2.49 -7.21 9.95
CA ALA A 28 2.98 -8.49 10.46
C ALA A 28 3.97 -9.13 9.48
N GLY A 29 3.79 -8.88 8.18
CA GLY A 29 4.70 -9.28 7.12
C GLY A 29 4.33 -8.63 5.79
N CYS A 30 5.33 -8.44 4.94
CA CYS A 30 5.17 -7.98 3.56
C CYS A 30 6.03 -8.87 2.65
N GLY A 31 5.41 -9.41 1.59
CA GLY A 31 6.13 -10.11 0.53
C GLY A 31 6.99 -9.16 -0.31
N VAL A 32 7.92 -9.76 -1.05
CA VAL A 32 8.74 -9.08 -2.06
C VAL A 32 8.56 -9.82 -3.37
N CYS A 33 8.23 -9.11 -4.44
CA CYS A 33 8.08 -9.72 -5.76
C CYS A 33 8.80 -8.93 -6.85
N HIS A 34 8.71 -9.42 -8.09
CA HIS A 34 9.38 -8.81 -9.23
C HIS A 34 8.91 -7.38 -9.51
N THR A 35 7.69 -7.01 -9.11
CA THR A 35 7.21 -5.63 -9.25
C THR A 35 8.00 -4.66 -8.36
N ASP A 36 8.37 -5.06 -7.14
CA ASP A 36 9.22 -4.23 -6.28
C ASP A 36 10.61 -4.03 -6.90
N LEU A 37 11.15 -5.09 -7.53
CA LEU A 37 12.40 -5.01 -8.29
C LEU A 37 12.28 -4.13 -9.53
N GLY A 38 11.15 -4.17 -10.23
CA GLY A 38 10.87 -3.31 -11.39
C GLY A 38 10.80 -1.83 -10.99
N PHE A 39 10.17 -1.50 -9.86
CA PHE A 39 10.23 -0.13 -9.31
C PHE A 39 11.67 0.29 -8.99
N TRP A 40 12.45 -0.62 -8.39
CA TRP A 40 13.83 -0.34 -7.98
C TRP A 40 14.84 -0.23 -9.13
N ASN A 41 14.74 -1.10 -10.13
CA ASN A 41 15.66 -1.15 -11.27
C ASN A 41 15.28 -0.19 -12.39
N ASP A 42 14.00 -0.19 -12.77
CA ASP A 42 13.54 0.37 -14.04
C ASP A 42 12.75 1.67 -13.85
N GLY A 43 12.44 2.05 -12.59
CA GLY A 43 11.74 3.28 -12.29
C GLY A 43 10.33 3.32 -12.88
N VAL A 44 9.62 2.19 -12.82
CA VAL A 44 8.22 2.11 -13.24
C VAL A 44 7.43 3.27 -12.64
N ARG A 45 6.64 3.96 -13.46
CA ARG A 45 5.95 5.19 -13.08
C ARG A 45 5.03 4.97 -11.88
N THR A 46 5.30 5.67 -10.79
CA THR A 46 4.48 5.70 -9.56
C THR A 46 3.71 7.02 -9.46
N LYS A 47 2.70 7.06 -8.59
CA LYS A 47 2.00 8.31 -8.23
C LYS A 47 2.78 9.18 -7.24
N LYS A 48 3.80 8.63 -6.57
CA LYS A 48 4.65 9.31 -5.60
C LYS A 48 6.08 9.37 -6.09
N GLU A 49 6.70 10.53 -5.93
CA GLU A 49 8.13 10.73 -6.13
C GLU A 49 8.94 10.04 -5.01
N LEU A 50 10.26 9.98 -5.19
CA LEU A 50 11.16 9.48 -4.17
C LEU A 50 11.30 10.48 -3.01
N PRO A 51 11.51 10.02 -1.76
CA PRO A 51 11.69 8.63 -1.34
C PRO A 51 10.38 7.84 -1.29
N LEU A 52 10.46 6.57 -1.69
CA LEU A 52 9.32 5.65 -1.79
C LEU A 52 9.52 4.43 -0.88
N THR A 53 8.54 4.16 -0.02
CA THR A 53 8.41 2.87 0.67
C THR A 53 7.75 1.87 -0.28
N LEU A 54 8.48 0.82 -0.64
CA LEU A 54 7.97 -0.28 -1.48
C LEU A 54 7.17 -1.28 -0.63
N GLY A 55 6.59 -2.29 -1.29
CA GLY A 55 5.77 -3.32 -0.66
C GLY A 55 4.29 -3.18 -0.99
N HIS A 56 3.72 -4.26 -1.52
CA HIS A 56 2.32 -4.32 -1.94
C HIS A 56 1.69 -5.71 -1.71
N GLU A 57 2.35 -6.53 -0.90
CA GLU A 57 1.92 -7.87 -0.50
C GLU A 57 1.84 -7.95 1.03
N ILE A 58 1.00 -7.09 1.63
CA ILE A 58 1.04 -6.77 3.06
C ILE A 58 -0.04 -7.55 3.82
N SER A 59 0.34 -8.05 5.00
CA SER A 59 -0.59 -8.53 6.03
C SER A 59 -0.30 -7.85 7.37
N GLY A 60 -1.34 -7.68 8.18
CA GLY A 60 -1.18 -7.01 9.46
C GLY A 60 -2.43 -6.97 10.32
N THR A 61 -2.39 -6.13 11.35
CA THR A 61 -3.52 -5.88 12.26
C THR A 61 -3.82 -4.39 12.32
N VAL A 62 -5.09 -4.01 12.24
CA VAL A 62 -5.52 -2.62 12.33
C VAL A 62 -5.36 -2.12 13.78
N LEU A 63 -4.50 -1.13 14.00
CA LEU A 63 -4.31 -0.46 15.29
C LEU A 63 -5.36 0.64 15.50
N GLU A 64 -5.59 1.44 14.46
CA GLU A 64 -6.48 2.61 14.47
C GLU A 64 -7.22 2.71 13.13
N GLY A 65 -8.40 3.34 13.13
CA GLY A 65 -9.29 3.46 11.97
C GLY A 65 -10.75 3.19 12.33
N PRO A 66 -11.61 2.85 11.35
CA PRO A 66 -13.03 2.57 11.58
C PRO A 66 -13.25 1.51 12.67
N ALA A 67 -14.24 1.75 13.54
CA ALA A 67 -14.48 0.89 14.73
C ALA A 67 -14.66 -0.59 14.39
N HIS A 68 -15.26 -0.90 13.23
CA HIS A 68 -15.49 -2.28 12.78
C HIS A 68 -14.22 -3.00 12.30
N LEU A 69 -13.14 -2.25 12.02
CA LEU A 69 -11.84 -2.78 11.58
C LEU A 69 -10.82 -2.86 12.72
N LYS A 70 -10.93 -2.02 13.75
CA LYS A 70 -9.95 -1.97 14.85
C LYS A 70 -9.73 -3.37 15.47
N GLY A 71 -8.47 -3.80 15.56
CA GLY A 71 -8.06 -5.11 16.07
C GLY A 71 -8.22 -6.28 15.09
N ARG A 72 -8.75 -6.06 13.88
CA ARG A 72 -8.90 -7.10 12.86
C ARG A 72 -7.58 -7.36 12.14
N ARG A 73 -7.37 -8.63 11.78
CA ARG A 73 -6.33 -9.05 10.85
C ARG A 73 -6.77 -8.75 9.43
N VAL A 74 -5.88 -8.16 8.64
CA VAL A 74 -6.17 -7.70 7.28
C VAL A 74 -5.05 -8.07 6.31
N ILE A 75 -5.42 -8.20 5.05
CA ILE A 75 -4.51 -8.14 3.91
C ILE A 75 -4.72 -6.80 3.20
N VAL A 76 -3.64 -6.16 2.75
CA VAL A 76 -3.73 -4.91 1.99
C VAL A 76 -3.48 -5.23 0.51
N PRO A 77 -4.49 -5.16 -0.36
CA PRO A 77 -4.30 -5.42 -1.77
C PRO A 77 -3.51 -4.28 -2.43
N ALA A 78 -2.75 -4.60 -3.49
CA ALA A 78 -2.03 -3.62 -4.30
C ALA A 78 -2.96 -2.58 -4.96
N VAL A 79 -4.24 -2.94 -5.16
CA VAL A 79 -5.30 -2.05 -5.65
C VAL A 79 -6.33 -1.87 -4.55
N LEU A 80 -6.52 -0.62 -4.10
CA LEU A 80 -7.60 -0.23 -3.19
C LEU A 80 -8.80 0.26 -4.01
N PRO A 81 -9.83 -0.56 -4.23
CA PRO A 81 -10.91 -0.19 -5.14
C PRO A 81 -11.86 0.83 -4.51
N CYS A 82 -12.25 1.85 -5.29
CA CYS A 82 -13.22 2.86 -4.83
C CYS A 82 -14.66 2.34 -4.64
N GLY A 83 -15.01 1.17 -5.18
CA GLY A 83 -16.36 0.58 -5.06
C GLY A 83 -17.44 1.21 -5.95
N GLU A 84 -17.25 2.44 -6.46
CA GLU A 84 -18.31 3.22 -7.12
C GLU A 84 -18.15 3.39 -8.65
N CYS A 85 -16.96 3.16 -9.21
CA CYS A 85 -16.72 3.32 -10.65
C CYS A 85 -17.31 2.18 -11.49
N ASP A 86 -17.42 2.37 -12.81
CA ASP A 86 -18.00 1.37 -13.72
C ASP A 86 -17.31 0.01 -13.64
N LEU A 87 -15.98 -0.01 -13.46
CA LEU A 87 -15.22 -1.26 -13.30
C LEU A 87 -15.56 -1.94 -11.98
N CYS A 88 -15.64 -1.19 -10.87
CA CYS A 88 -16.03 -1.74 -9.57
C CYS A 88 -17.46 -2.31 -9.61
N LYS A 89 -18.41 -1.55 -10.18
CA LYS A 89 -19.82 -1.97 -10.33
C LYS A 89 -19.99 -3.22 -11.21
N LYS A 90 -19.07 -3.46 -12.15
CA LYS A 90 -19.02 -4.66 -13.00
C LYS A 90 -18.22 -5.83 -12.39
N GLY A 91 -17.84 -5.75 -11.10
CA GLY A 91 -17.06 -6.79 -10.43
C GLY A 91 -15.58 -6.86 -10.83
N ARG A 92 -15.07 -5.82 -11.51
CA ARG A 92 -13.67 -5.70 -11.97
C ARG A 92 -12.89 -4.71 -11.11
N SER A 93 -13.09 -4.78 -9.79
CA SER A 93 -12.50 -3.84 -8.82
C SER A 93 -10.97 -3.89 -8.79
N ASN A 94 -10.36 -5.02 -9.15
CA ASN A 94 -8.91 -5.18 -9.32
C ASN A 94 -8.30 -4.30 -10.42
N MET A 95 -9.13 -3.72 -11.31
CA MET A 95 -8.70 -2.77 -12.34
C MET A 95 -9.21 -1.35 -12.06
N CYS A 96 -9.51 -1.02 -10.80
CA CYS A 96 -10.04 0.30 -10.46
C CYS A 96 -9.08 1.42 -10.92
N GLN A 97 -9.62 2.36 -11.68
CA GLN A 97 -8.89 3.53 -12.17
C GLN A 97 -8.97 4.75 -11.24
N LYS A 98 -9.82 4.66 -10.21
CA LYS A 98 -10.03 5.69 -9.18
C LYS A 98 -9.45 5.29 -7.81
N GLN A 99 -8.55 4.31 -7.80
CA GLN A 99 -7.62 4.09 -6.67
C GLN A 99 -6.60 5.24 -6.62
#